data_AF-A0A7C3UD13-F1
#
_entry.id   AF-A0A7C3UD13-F1
#
_cell.length_a   1.000
_cell.length_b   1.000
_cell.length_c   1.000
_cell.angle_alpha   90.00
_cell.angle_beta   90.00
_cell.angle_gamma   90.00
#
_symmetry.space_group_name_H-M   'P 1'
#
loop_
_entity.id
_entity.type
_entity.pdbx_description
1 polymer ?
#
loop_
_entity_poly.entity_id
_entity_poly.type
_entity_poly.pdbx_seq_one_letter_code
_entity_poly.pdbx_strand_id
1 'polypeptide(L)'
;MDNKKKLEEIAAELRKVALEALSLACYGRLNERWSSMDQSYAGKGGLRAQLFRMNLLSCLDEAGWSIVSSNGGSPSIRAIKYGIEAGIESKWPYGNMNLGDVKRLMRECKPKPSIILLLTYRRLSGEAYRAFKNWSRSRNILASVCYLLN
;
A
#
# COMPACT_ATOMS: atom_id res chain seq x y z
N MET A 1 2.09 -27.95 5.85
CA MET A 1 1.25 -27.13 4.95
C MET A 1 1.09 -25.71 5.53
N ASP A 2 2.10 -25.23 6.29
CA ASP A 2 1.85 -24.27 7.37
C ASP A 2 2.38 -22.86 7.09
N ASN A 3 3.41 -22.74 6.24
CA ASN A 3 3.99 -21.44 5.89
C ASN A 3 3.08 -20.62 4.97
N LYS A 4 2.39 -21.27 4.01
CA LYS A 4 1.49 -20.59 3.08
C LYS A 4 0.29 -19.96 3.81
N LYS A 5 -0.33 -20.72 4.72
CA LYS A 5 -1.45 -20.26 5.53
C LYS A 5 -1.05 -19.06 6.40
N LYS A 6 0.13 -19.14 7.04
CA LYS A 6 0.68 -18.03 7.83
C LYS A 6 0.89 -16.75 7.00
N LEU A 7 1.42 -16.87 5.78
CA LEU A 7 1.57 -15.72 4.87
C LEU A 7 0.22 -15.12 4.48
N GLU A 8 -0.79 -15.96 4.22
CA GLU A 8 -2.13 -15.51 3.88
C GLU A 8 -2.83 -14.80 5.04
N GLU A 9 -2.65 -15.27 6.27
CA GLU A 9 -3.14 -14.63 7.50
C GLU A 9 -2.50 -13.25 7.71
N ILE A 10 -1.18 -13.14 7.59
CA ILE A 10 -0.47 -11.85 7.70
C ILE A 10 -0.85 -10.91 6.57
N ALA A 11 -1.02 -11.40 5.34
CA ALA A 11 -1.49 -10.58 4.24
C ALA A 11 -2.94 -10.09 4.45
N ALA A 12 -3.79 -10.89 5.11
CA ALA A 12 -5.14 -10.48 5.47
C ALA A 12 -5.13 -9.39 6.54
N GLU A 13 -4.26 -9.52 7.56
CA GLU A 13 -4.04 -8.48 8.56
C GLU A 13 -3.53 -7.18 7.94
N LEU A 14 -2.53 -7.26 7.07
CA LEU A 14 -1.96 -6.09 6.38
C LEU A 14 -3.00 -5.36 5.53
N ARG A 15 -3.95 -6.09 4.91
CA ARG A 15 -5.08 -5.48 4.20
C ARG A 15 -6.00 -4.72 5.16
N LYS A 16 -6.28 -5.24 6.36
CA LYS A 16 -7.10 -4.55 7.37
C LYS A 16 -6.44 -3.25 7.82
N VAL A 17 -5.14 -3.29 8.12
CA VAL A 17 -4.32 -2.11 8.45
C VAL A 17 -4.40 -1.06 7.34
N ALA A 18 -4.25 -1.46 6.08
CA ALA A 18 -4.34 -0.52 4.95
C ALA A 18 -5.73 0.11 4.79
N LEU A 19 -6.80 -0.64 5.05
CA LEU A 19 -8.18 -0.14 4.99
C LEU A 19 -8.49 0.81 6.16
N GLU A 20 -7.97 0.53 7.35
CA GLU A 20 -8.09 1.40 8.52
C GLU A 20 -7.36 2.73 8.31
N ALA A 21 -6.13 2.69 7.79
CA ALA A 21 -5.38 3.88 7.42
C ALA A 21 -6.12 4.74 6.37
N LEU A 22 -6.76 4.10 5.39
CA LEU A 22 -7.62 4.78 4.42
C LEU A 22 -8.83 5.42 5.11
N SER A 23 -9.50 4.66 5.98
CA SER A 23 -10.66 5.12 6.75
C SER A 23 -10.31 6.39 7.54
N LEU A 24 -9.21 6.39 8.30
CA LEU A 24 -8.73 7.55 9.05
C LEU A 24 -8.39 8.73 8.16
N ALA A 25 -7.73 8.49 7.01
CA ALA A 25 -7.42 9.54 6.04
C ALA A 25 -8.70 10.14 5.41
N CYS A 26 -9.75 9.34 5.29
CA CYS A 26 -11.07 9.77 4.84
C CYS A 26 -11.89 10.45 5.96
N TYR A 27 -11.77 10.05 7.24
CA TYR A 27 -12.47 10.66 8.38
C TYR A 27 -11.87 12.02 8.78
N GLY A 28 -10.55 12.20 8.69
CA GLY A 28 -9.92 13.51 8.87
C GLY A 28 -10.52 14.58 7.94
N ARG A 29 -11.03 14.17 6.78
CA ARG A 29 -11.75 15.02 5.80
C ARG A 29 -13.10 15.54 6.30
N LEU A 30 -13.80 14.84 7.21
CA LEU A 30 -15.07 15.33 7.75
C LEU A 30 -14.83 16.51 8.71
N ASN A 31 -13.70 16.51 9.42
CA ASN A 31 -13.32 17.61 10.31
C ASN A 31 -12.73 18.82 9.53
N GLU A 32 -12.05 18.61 8.40
CA GLU A 32 -11.55 19.70 7.55
C GLU A 32 -12.65 20.41 6.72
N ARG A 33 -13.85 19.81 6.60
CA ARG A 33 -14.99 20.47 5.95
C ARG A 33 -15.52 21.68 6.74
N TRP A 34 -15.06 21.87 7.98
CA TRP A 34 -15.50 22.95 8.89
C TRP A 34 -14.48 24.09 9.05
N SER A 35 -13.24 23.92 8.59
CA SER A 35 -12.23 24.97 8.64
C SER A 35 -11.83 25.41 7.22
N SER A 36 -12.43 26.52 6.79
CA SER A 36 -11.98 27.41 5.71
C SER A 36 -12.07 26.92 4.25
N MET A 37 -12.95 27.60 3.53
CA MET A 37 -12.75 27.98 2.13
C MET A 37 -11.31 28.48 1.94
N ASP A 38 -10.47 27.75 1.20
CA ASP A 38 -9.50 28.38 0.29
C ASP A 38 -8.85 27.40 -0.71
N GLN A 39 -8.39 27.98 -1.81
CA GLN A 39 -8.25 27.41 -3.16
C GLN A 39 -6.86 26.84 -3.49
N SER A 40 -6.83 25.60 -4.00
CA SER A 40 -6.05 25.09 -5.16
C SER A 40 -5.98 23.55 -5.12
N TYR A 41 -6.52 22.88 -6.13
CA TYR A 41 -6.65 21.41 -6.16
C TYR A 41 -5.30 20.67 -6.25
N ALA A 42 -4.24 21.33 -6.73
CA ALA A 42 -2.90 20.76 -6.84
C ALA A 42 -2.15 20.63 -5.48
N GLY A 43 -2.46 21.48 -4.49
CA GLY A 43 -1.88 21.40 -3.14
C GLY A 43 -2.59 20.41 -2.22
N LYS A 44 -3.92 20.30 -2.32
CA LYS A 44 -4.74 19.32 -1.56
C LYS A 44 -4.38 17.88 -1.92
N GLY A 45 -3.97 17.71 -3.18
CA GLY A 45 -2.78 16.97 -3.61
C GLY A 45 -1.97 16.20 -2.56
N GLY A 46 -0.72 16.64 -2.49
CA GLY A 46 0.31 16.06 -1.65
C GLY A 46 -0.11 15.89 -0.20
N LEU A 47 -0.91 16.82 0.35
CA LEU A 47 -1.34 16.75 1.75
C LEU A 47 -2.14 15.48 2.04
N ARG A 48 -3.08 15.09 1.16
CA ARG A 48 -3.81 13.84 1.33
C ARG A 48 -2.85 12.65 1.28
N ALA A 49 -2.04 12.55 0.23
CA ALA A 49 -1.07 11.46 0.10
C ALA A 49 -0.18 11.31 1.35
N GLN A 50 0.22 12.45 1.93
CA GLN A 50 0.99 12.52 3.16
C GLN A 50 0.17 12.06 4.38
N LEU A 51 -1.07 12.52 4.56
CA LEU A 51 -1.95 12.09 5.64
C LEU A 51 -2.22 10.57 5.59
N PHE A 52 -2.54 10.03 4.42
CA PHE A 52 -2.72 8.58 4.27
C PHE A 52 -1.45 7.82 4.60
N ARG A 53 -0.29 8.30 4.14
CA ARG A 53 0.99 7.69 4.48
C ARG A 53 1.26 7.74 5.98
N MET A 54 1.00 8.86 6.65
CA MET A 54 1.14 8.99 8.10
C MET A 54 0.21 8.03 8.84
N ASN A 55 -1.07 7.97 8.47
CA ASN A 55 -2.04 7.05 9.07
C ASN A 55 -1.65 5.59 8.81
N LEU A 56 -1.13 5.27 7.63
CA LEU A 56 -0.66 3.92 7.31
C LEU A 56 0.53 3.52 8.18
N LEU A 57 1.47 4.43 8.43
CA LEU A 57 2.57 4.18 9.35
C LEU A 57 2.08 4.01 10.79
N SER A 58 1.13 4.83 11.25
CA SER A 58 0.51 4.71 12.59
C SER A 58 -0.21 3.37 12.76
N CYS A 59 -1.09 3.01 11.81
CA CYS A 59 -1.83 1.75 11.87
C CYS A 59 -0.90 0.53 11.80
N LEU A 60 0.22 0.61 11.07
CA LEU A 60 1.23 -0.44 11.06
C LEU A 60 1.89 -0.59 12.44
N ASP A 61 2.30 0.52 13.05
CA ASP A 61 2.92 0.54 14.38
C ASP A 61 1.97 0.01 15.46
N GLU A 62 0.71 0.48 15.47
CA GLU A 62 -0.36 0.02 16.36
C GLU A 62 -0.65 -1.48 16.18
N ALA A 63 -0.58 -1.98 14.95
CA ALA A 63 -0.71 -3.40 14.65
C ALA A 63 0.58 -4.20 14.93
N GLY A 64 1.64 -3.60 15.49
CA GLY A 64 2.88 -4.28 15.87
C GLY A 64 3.81 -4.60 14.69
N TRP A 65 3.76 -3.81 13.62
CA TRP A 65 4.70 -3.90 12.50
C TRP A 65 5.88 -2.95 12.73
N SER A 66 7.10 -3.46 12.60
CA SER A 66 8.31 -2.63 12.62
C SER A 66 8.58 -2.06 11.24
N ILE A 67 8.61 -0.72 11.11
CA ILE A 67 8.91 -0.04 9.84
C ILE A 67 10.41 -0.15 9.54
N VAL A 68 10.76 -0.73 8.39
CA VAL A 68 12.14 -0.88 7.90
C VAL A 68 12.54 0.33 7.06
N SER A 69 11.66 0.75 6.16
CA SER A 69 11.88 1.94 5.36
C SER A 69 10.56 2.54 4.89
N SER A 70 10.55 3.86 4.75
CA SER A 70 9.39 4.60 4.26
C SER A 70 9.74 5.61 3.17
N ASN A 71 11.00 5.77 2.78
CA ASN A 71 11.50 6.97 2.07
C ASN A 71 11.42 6.95 0.53
N GLY A 72 10.33 6.44 -0.04
CA GLY A 72 9.99 6.69 -1.46
C GLY A 72 10.69 5.82 -2.49
N GLY A 73 11.29 4.69 -2.08
CA GLY A 73 11.67 3.60 -2.99
C GLY A 73 10.45 2.82 -3.48
N SER A 74 10.67 1.71 -4.19
CA SER A 74 9.61 0.77 -4.54
C SER A 74 9.95 -0.62 -4.00
N PRO A 75 9.19 -1.15 -3.01
CA PRO A 75 7.94 -0.62 -2.46
C PRO A 75 8.13 0.64 -1.60
N SER A 76 7.14 1.54 -1.64
CA SER A 76 7.13 2.83 -0.91
C SER A 76 7.30 2.71 0.61
N ILE A 77 6.78 1.63 1.19
CA ILE A 77 6.92 1.29 2.61
C ILE A 77 7.35 -0.17 2.71
N ARG A 78 8.28 -0.45 3.64
CA ARG A 78 8.67 -1.80 4.05
C ARG A 78 8.46 -1.92 5.54
N ALA A 79 7.82 -3.01 5.95
CA ALA A 79 7.54 -3.30 7.33
C ALA A 79 7.73 -4.78 7.62
N ILE A 80 8.11 -5.13 8.84
CA ILE A 80 8.34 -6.50 9.28
C ILE A 80 7.43 -6.81 10.47
N LYS A 81 6.81 -7.99 10.44
CA LYS A 81 6.09 -8.56 11.58
C LYS A 81 6.31 -10.06 11.64
N TYR A 82 6.62 -10.59 12.83
CA TYR A 82 6.90 -12.03 13.02
C TYR A 82 7.95 -12.61 12.06
N GLY A 83 8.99 -11.83 11.75
CA GLY A 83 10.05 -12.20 10.81
C GLY A 83 9.63 -12.21 9.32
N ILE A 84 8.41 -11.77 9.02
CA ILE A 84 7.88 -11.71 7.66
C ILE A 84 7.88 -10.25 7.21
N GLU A 85 8.58 -10.01 6.10
CA GLU A 85 8.68 -8.68 5.51
C GLU A 85 7.55 -8.46 4.48
N ALA A 86 6.89 -7.33 4.59
CA ALA A 86 5.90 -6.84 3.64
C ALA A 86 6.38 -5.56 2.95
N GLY A 87 6.18 -5.51 1.63
CA GLY A 87 6.29 -4.31 0.82
C GLY A 87 4.91 -3.73 0.52
N ILE A 88 4.73 -2.44 0.73
CA ILE A 88 3.50 -1.73 0.41
C ILE A 88 3.80 -0.64 -0.62
N GLU A 89 3.12 -0.69 -1.76
CA GLU A 89 3.15 0.36 -2.77
C GLU A 89 1.76 0.99 -2.85
N SER A 90 1.70 2.32 -2.76
CA SER A 90 0.46 3.08 -2.86
C SER A 90 0.59 4.20 -3.88
N LYS A 91 -0.49 4.41 -4.64
CA LYS A 91 -0.64 5.58 -5.53
C LYS A 91 -1.78 6.51 -5.06
N TRP A 92 -2.28 6.31 -3.85
CA TRP A 92 -3.33 7.15 -3.28
C TRP A 92 -2.81 8.57 -2.99
N PRO A 93 -3.64 9.63 -3.21
CA PRO A 93 -5.02 9.61 -3.70
C PRO A 93 -5.16 9.90 -5.22
N TYR A 94 -4.09 10.18 -5.97
CA TYR A 94 -4.20 10.70 -7.36
C TYR A 94 -3.94 9.67 -8.45
N GLY A 95 -3.53 8.46 -8.11
CA GLY A 95 -3.02 7.52 -9.09
C GLY A 95 -3.72 6.16 -9.06
N ASN A 96 -3.99 5.66 -10.26
CA ASN A 96 -4.10 4.23 -10.49
C ASN A 96 -2.69 3.70 -10.77
N MET A 97 -2.36 2.52 -10.25
CA MET A 97 -1.16 1.86 -10.71
C MET A 97 -1.34 1.42 -12.16
N ASN A 98 -0.54 1.98 -13.06
CA ASN A 98 -0.47 1.52 -14.43
C ASN A 98 0.58 0.40 -14.58
N LEU A 99 0.68 -0.17 -15.78
CA LEU A 99 1.67 -1.22 -16.06
C LEU A 99 3.11 -0.76 -15.80
N GLY A 100 3.43 0.51 -16.09
CA GLY A 100 4.74 1.09 -15.86
C GLY A 100 5.09 1.14 -14.37
N ASP A 101 4.14 1.54 -13.51
CA ASP A 101 4.32 1.53 -12.06
C ASP A 101 4.56 0.11 -11.53
N VAL A 102 3.77 -0.85 -12.00
CA VAL A 102 3.93 -2.27 -11.63
C VAL A 102 5.30 -2.79 -12.08
N LYS A 103 5.72 -2.49 -13.31
CA LYS A 103 7.05 -2.87 -13.82
C LYS A 103 8.17 -2.18 -13.05
N ARG A 104 7.99 -0.94 -12.62
CA ARG A 104 8.96 -0.21 -11.78
C ARG A 104 9.14 -0.93 -10.44
N LEU A 105 8.04 -1.20 -9.73
CA LEU A 105 8.06 -1.99 -8.50
C LEU A 105 8.77 -3.33 -8.70
N MET A 106 8.44 -4.05 -9.77
CA MET A 106 9.04 -5.35 -10.08
C MET A 106 10.57 -5.30 -10.28
N ARG A 107 11.11 -4.17 -10.74
CA ARG A 107 12.55 -3.96 -10.98
C ARG A 107 13.29 -3.52 -9.73
N GLU A 108 12.69 -2.60 -8.98
CA GLU A 108 13.30 -1.89 -7.85
C GLU A 108 13.14 -2.63 -6.52
N CYS A 109 12.19 -3.56 -6.42
CA CYS A 109 11.92 -4.32 -5.21
C CYS A 109 13.07 -5.30 -4.87
N LYS A 110 14.06 -4.81 -4.11
CA LYS A 110 15.24 -5.54 -3.62
C LYS A 110 15.66 -5.03 -2.21
N PRO A 111 16.00 -5.92 -1.24
CA PRO A 111 15.69 -7.35 -1.21
C PRO A 111 14.19 -7.63 -1.29
N LYS A 112 13.82 -8.84 -1.70
CA LYS A 112 12.43 -9.20 -2.02
C LYS A 112 11.64 -9.51 -0.73
N PRO A 113 10.55 -8.79 -0.42
CA PRO A 113 9.70 -9.09 0.73
C PRO A 113 8.91 -10.38 0.47
N SER A 114 8.42 -11.02 1.54
CA SER A 114 7.57 -12.22 1.44
C SER A 114 6.17 -11.89 0.96
N ILE A 115 5.69 -10.69 1.26
CA ILE A 115 4.36 -10.18 0.89
C ILE A 115 4.54 -8.86 0.15
N ILE A 116 3.76 -8.64 -0.91
CA ILE A 116 3.59 -7.32 -1.52
C ILE A 116 2.12 -6.96 -1.59
N LEU A 117 1.78 -5.80 -1.05
CA LEU A 117 0.46 -5.21 -1.10
C LEU A 117 0.47 -3.99 -2.03
N LEU A 118 -0.32 -4.07 -3.11
CA LEU A 118 -0.60 -2.93 -3.99
C LEU A 118 -1.90 -2.27 -3.54
N LEU A 119 -1.82 -0.98 -3.22
CA LEU A 119 -2.98 -0.15 -2.90
C LEU A 119 -3.29 0.75 -4.09
N THR A 120 -4.41 0.49 -4.77
CA THR A 120 -4.79 1.19 -6.00
C THR A 120 -6.28 1.51 -6.01
N TYR A 121 -6.67 2.65 -6.59
CA TYR A 121 -8.07 3.09 -6.61
C TYR A 121 -8.90 2.31 -7.65
N ARG A 122 -8.37 2.14 -8.87
CA ARG A 122 -8.99 1.32 -9.91
C ARG A 122 -8.34 -0.05 -10.04
N ARG A 123 -9.09 -0.95 -10.66
CA ARG A 123 -8.59 -2.24 -11.14
C ARG A 123 -7.36 -2.02 -12.02
N LEU A 124 -6.32 -2.81 -11.76
CA LEU A 124 -5.18 -2.91 -12.67
C LEU A 124 -5.68 -3.37 -14.04
N SER A 125 -5.03 -2.93 -15.12
CA SER A 125 -5.27 -3.53 -16.43
C SER A 125 -5.01 -5.03 -16.36
N GLY A 126 -5.70 -5.82 -17.20
CA GLY A 126 -5.50 -7.27 -17.23
C GLY A 126 -4.03 -7.66 -17.47
N GLU A 127 -3.32 -6.87 -18.28
CA GLU A 127 -1.88 -7.02 -18.51
C GLU A 127 -1.06 -6.74 -17.24
N ALA A 128 -1.30 -5.61 -16.55
CA ALA A 128 -0.57 -5.26 -15.34
C ALA A 128 -0.77 -6.28 -14.22
N TYR A 129 -2.02 -6.75 -14.02
CA TYR A 129 -2.31 -7.79 -13.04
C TYR A 129 -1.62 -9.11 -13.38
N ARG A 130 -1.65 -9.54 -14.65
CA ARG A 130 -0.99 -10.78 -15.10
C ARG A 130 0.52 -10.71 -14.95
N ALA A 131 1.14 -9.58 -15.35
CA ALA A 131 2.56 -9.35 -15.18
C ALA A 131 2.97 -9.42 -13.70
N PHE A 132 2.23 -8.74 -12.82
CA PHE A 132 2.48 -8.76 -11.38
C PHE A 132 2.38 -10.16 -10.78
N LYS A 133 1.29 -10.90 -11.10
CA LYS A 133 1.05 -12.25 -10.59
C LYS A 133 2.11 -13.26 -11.05
N ASN A 134 2.55 -13.18 -12.31
CA ASN A 134 3.60 -14.05 -12.82
C ASN A 134 4.96 -13.72 -12.18
N TRP A 135 5.27 -12.44 -12.05
CA TRP A 135 6.49 -11.97 -11.40
C TRP A 135 6.57 -12.37 -9.93
N SER A 136 5.46 -12.29 -9.19
CA SER A 136 5.41 -12.67 -7.77
C SER A 136 5.52 -14.19 -7.60
N ARG A 137 4.82 -14.97 -8.44
CA ARG A 137 4.86 -16.44 -8.44
C ARG A 137 6.28 -16.97 -8.67
N SER A 138 6.99 -16.44 -9.66
CA SER A 138 8.39 -16.80 -9.96
C SER A 138 9.39 -16.48 -8.84
N ARG A 139 8.97 -15.73 -7.81
CA ARG A 139 9.81 -15.32 -6.68
C ARG A 139 9.31 -15.85 -5.33
N ASN A 140 8.28 -16.68 -5.33
CA ASN A 140 7.60 -17.14 -4.12
C ASN A 140 7.13 -15.97 -3.21
N ILE A 141 6.64 -14.89 -3.83
CA ILE A 141 6.08 -13.72 -3.12
C ILE A 141 4.57 -13.83 -3.13
N LEU A 142 3.94 -13.64 -1.97
CA LEU A 142 2.49 -13.49 -1.88
C LEU A 142 2.09 -12.08 -2.34
N ALA A 143 1.58 -12.00 -3.56
CA ALA A 143 1.06 -10.76 -4.13
C ALA A 143 -0.41 -10.54 -3.73
N SER A 144 -0.70 -9.38 -3.15
CA SER A 144 -2.04 -8.93 -2.80
C SER A 144 -2.31 -7.57 -3.46
N VAL A 145 -3.49 -7.42 -4.03
CA VAL A 145 -3.96 -6.13 -4.58
C VAL A 145 -5.21 -5.75 -3.80
N CYS A 146 -5.20 -4.58 -3.18
CA CYS A 146 -6.35 -4.02 -2.49
C CYS A 146 -6.85 -2.80 -3.26
N TYR A 147 -8.14 -2.83 -3.59
CA TYR A 147 -8.80 -1.74 -4.29
C TYR A 147 -9.41 -0.79 -3.26
N LEU A 148 -8.92 0.45 -3.24
CA LEU A 148 -9.36 1.50 -2.31
C LEU A 148 -10.66 2.17 -2.81
N LEU A 149 -11.62 1.38 -3.30
CA LEU A 149 -12.88 1.89 -3.84
C LEU A 149 -13.57 2.76 -2.78
N ASN A 150 -14.01 3.93 -3.21
CA ASN A 150 -14.80 4.88 -2.42
C ASN A 150 -16.03 4.21 -1.81
#